data_AF-A0A3M3K4I7-F1
#
_entry.id   AF-A0A3M3K4I7-F1
#
_cell.length_a   1.000
_cell.length_b   1.000
_cell.length_c   1.000
_cell.angle_alpha   90.00
_cell.angle_beta   90.00
_cell.angle_gamma   90.00
#
_symmetry.space_group_name_H-M   'P 1'
#
loop_
_entity.id
_entity.type
_entity.pdbx_description
1 polymer ?
#
loop_
_entity_poly.entity_id
_entity_poly.type
_entity_poly.pdbx_seq_one_letter_code
_entity_poly.pdbx_strand_id
1 'polypeptide(L)'
;AHQVGHGGSGRNVGLVNAGTWVAPDALEKVLGSVEASRLNTALGAAPALVFATIDKYRIDCQDTRTGNLHMAHNSKGLADLQSRAEQWQRRGANVELLTGKPCEDACGTDKVSGALLDHRTGTVNPMAYVSGMALNVVA
;
A
#
# COMPACT_ATOMS: atom_id res chain seq x y z
N ALA A 1 -1.52 -27.96 6.05
CA ALA A 1 -0.09 -27.74 6.30
C ALA A 1 0.78 -27.85 5.04
N HIS A 2 0.50 -28.78 4.13
CA HIS A 2 1.46 -29.17 3.06
C HIS A 2 1.14 -28.63 1.66
N GLN A 3 0.26 -27.64 1.54
CA GLN A 3 -0.07 -27.00 0.26
C GLN A 3 0.48 -25.57 0.25
N VAL A 4 0.84 -25.10 -0.95
CA VAL A 4 1.24 -23.71 -1.19
C VAL A 4 0.15 -22.78 -0.64
N GLY A 5 0.57 -21.69 0.02
CA GLY A 5 -0.36 -20.70 0.57
C GLY A 5 -0.99 -21.04 1.92
N HIS A 6 -0.75 -22.24 2.49
CA HIS A 6 -1.34 -22.60 3.80
C HIS A 6 -0.93 -21.68 4.96
N GLY A 7 0.24 -21.04 4.88
CA GLY A 7 0.75 -20.09 5.86
C GLY A 7 0.27 -18.65 5.66
N GLY A 8 1.04 -17.68 6.18
CA GLY A 8 0.70 -16.25 6.08
C GLY A 8 0.55 -15.72 4.65
N SER A 9 1.22 -16.34 3.67
CA SER A 9 1.15 -15.92 2.27
C SER A 9 -0.25 -16.06 1.65
N GLY A 10 -1.05 -17.06 2.04
CA GLY A 10 -2.41 -17.24 1.53
C GLY A 10 -3.52 -16.82 2.50
N ARG A 11 -3.17 -16.34 3.70
CA ARG A 11 -4.12 -16.03 4.79
C ARG A 11 -4.03 -14.60 5.33
N ASN A 12 -3.18 -13.76 4.74
CA ASN A 12 -3.14 -12.34 5.08
C ASN A 12 -4.37 -11.61 4.52
N VAL A 13 -4.46 -10.30 4.76
CA VAL A 13 -5.61 -9.48 4.36
C VAL A 13 -5.61 -9.08 2.88
N GLY A 14 -4.56 -9.43 2.12
CA GLY A 14 -4.47 -9.16 0.69
C GLY A 14 -4.13 -7.72 0.31
N LEU A 15 -3.69 -6.88 1.26
CA LEU A 15 -3.32 -5.50 0.96
C LEU A 15 -1.98 -5.41 0.22
N VAL A 16 -1.96 -4.66 -0.87
CA VAL A 16 -0.76 -4.33 -1.64
C VAL A 16 -0.37 -2.89 -1.34
N ASN A 17 0.27 -2.67 -0.18
CA ASN A 17 0.61 -1.34 0.33
C ASN A 17 1.97 -0.83 -0.16
N ALA A 18 2.10 0.49 -0.31
CA ALA A 18 3.36 1.16 -0.59
C ALA A 18 4.04 1.63 0.70
N GLY A 19 5.35 1.43 0.79
CA GLY A 19 6.17 1.95 1.88
C GLY A 19 6.03 1.17 3.20
N THR A 20 6.31 1.85 4.31
CA THR A 20 6.18 1.29 5.66
C THR A 20 5.12 2.04 6.47
N TRP A 21 4.73 1.49 7.61
CA TRP A 21 3.89 2.23 8.56
C TRP A 21 4.60 3.45 9.16
N VAL A 22 5.93 3.41 9.25
CA VAL A 22 6.76 4.52 9.73
C VAL A 22 6.83 5.60 8.64
N ALA A 23 6.70 6.87 9.04
CA ALA A 23 6.81 7.98 8.10
C ALA A 23 8.22 8.01 7.45
N PRO A 24 8.35 8.33 6.15
CA PRO A 24 9.62 8.33 5.43
C PRO A 24 10.75 9.09 6.12
N ASP A 25 10.47 10.30 6.61
CA ASP A 25 11.47 11.15 7.26
C ASP A 25 11.84 10.62 8.67
N ALA A 26 10.91 9.90 9.33
CA ALA A 26 11.20 9.25 10.61
C ALA A 26 12.12 8.02 10.42
N LEU A 27 11.97 7.32 9.29
CA LEU A 27 12.84 6.20 8.93
C LEU A 27 14.29 6.65 8.72
N GLU A 28 14.49 7.81 8.08
CA GLU A 28 15.81 8.43 7.89
C GLU A 28 16.51 8.76 9.22
N LYS A 29 15.76 9.18 10.24
CA LYS A 29 16.32 9.46 11.58
C LYS A 29 16.85 8.20 12.28
N VAL A 30 16.25 7.04 12.00
CA VAL A 30 16.60 5.78 12.67
C VAL A 30 17.68 5.01 11.91
N LEU A 31 17.57 4.93 10.59
CA LEU A 31 18.46 4.11 9.75
C LEU A 31 19.59 4.91 9.09
N GLY A 32 19.53 6.24 9.15
CA GLY A 32 20.38 7.12 8.35
C GLY A 32 19.87 7.28 6.92
N SER A 33 20.31 8.35 6.25
CA SER A 33 19.78 8.77 4.95
C SER A 33 19.90 7.70 3.86
N VAL A 34 21.04 7.02 3.78
CA VAL A 34 21.30 6.04 2.70
C VAL A 34 20.37 4.83 2.79
N GLU A 35 20.32 4.17 3.95
CA GLU A 35 19.53 2.94 4.11
C GLU A 35 18.04 3.23 4.15
N ALA A 36 17.62 4.35 4.75
CA ALA A 36 16.22 4.76 4.70
C ALA A 36 15.76 5.14 3.28
N SER A 37 16.61 5.82 2.49
CA SER A 37 16.28 6.14 1.10
C SER A 37 16.11 4.88 0.25
N ARG A 38 17.01 3.90 0.41
CA ARG A 38 16.89 2.58 -0.21
C ARG A 38 15.58 1.88 0.17
N LEU A 39 15.27 1.84 1.46
CA LEU A 39 14.08 1.17 1.97
C LEU A 39 12.77 1.87 1.52
N ASN A 40 12.72 3.20 1.61
CA ASN A 40 11.58 4.00 1.14
C ASN A 40 11.35 3.81 -0.37
N THR A 41 12.42 3.78 -1.16
CA THR A 41 12.32 3.56 -2.61
C THR A 41 11.82 2.15 -2.92
N ALA A 42 12.44 1.13 -2.34
CA ALA A 42 12.09 -0.27 -2.60
C ALA A 42 10.65 -0.59 -2.20
N LEU A 43 10.25 -0.21 -0.98
CA LEU A 43 8.89 -0.50 -0.50
C LEU A 43 7.85 0.45 -1.10
N GLY A 44 8.22 1.69 -1.44
CA GLY A 44 7.36 2.60 -2.18
C GLY A 44 7.02 2.11 -3.60
N ALA A 45 7.91 1.33 -4.21
CA ALA A 45 7.72 0.72 -5.53
C ALA A 45 7.16 -0.71 -5.48
N ALA A 46 7.06 -1.34 -4.31
CA ALA A 46 6.64 -2.73 -4.17
C ALA A 46 5.27 -3.05 -4.80
N PRO A 47 4.23 -2.19 -4.69
CA PRO A 47 2.97 -2.45 -5.38
C PRO A 47 3.09 -2.59 -6.89
N ALA A 48 3.89 -1.73 -7.53
CA ALA A 48 4.10 -1.80 -8.97
C ALA A 48 4.73 -3.15 -9.38
N LEU A 49 5.65 -3.68 -8.56
CA LEU A 49 6.22 -5.01 -8.80
C LEU A 49 5.18 -6.13 -8.66
N VAL A 50 4.31 -6.07 -7.65
CA VAL A 50 3.23 -7.05 -7.46
C VAL A 50 2.29 -7.03 -8.65
N PHE A 51 1.79 -5.86 -9.05
CA PHE A 51 0.87 -5.73 -10.18
C PHE A 51 1.52 -6.13 -11.52
N ALA A 52 2.79 -5.76 -11.75
CA ALA A 52 3.52 -6.22 -12.93
C ALA A 52 3.71 -7.74 -12.95
N THR A 53 3.88 -8.36 -11.78
CA THR A 53 3.98 -9.84 -11.65
C THR A 53 2.64 -10.50 -11.98
N ILE A 54 1.54 -9.95 -11.48
CA ILE A 54 0.18 -10.39 -11.81
C ILE A 54 -0.06 -10.32 -13.32
N ASP A 55 0.27 -9.17 -13.93
CA ASP A 55 0.09 -8.94 -15.36
C ASP A 55 0.93 -9.91 -16.20
N LYS A 56 2.22 -10.04 -15.86
CA LYS A 56 3.17 -10.90 -16.57
C LYS A 56 2.70 -12.36 -16.64
N TYR A 57 2.22 -12.89 -15.52
CA TYR A 57 1.83 -14.29 -15.41
C TYR A 57 0.32 -14.50 -15.56
N ARG A 58 -0.45 -13.44 -15.83
CA ARG A 58 -1.92 -13.46 -15.94
C ARG A 58 -2.57 -14.18 -14.76
N ILE A 59 -2.13 -13.83 -13.55
CA ILE A 59 -2.62 -14.46 -12.32
C ILE A 59 -4.03 -13.94 -12.03
N ASP A 60 -5.02 -14.82 -12.08
CA ASP A 60 -6.37 -14.49 -11.61
C ASP A 60 -6.41 -14.49 -10.07
N CYS A 61 -6.07 -13.34 -9.48
CA CYS A 61 -6.12 -13.12 -8.04
C CYS A 61 -7.08 -12.01 -7.62
N GLN A 62 -8.06 -11.67 -8.46
CA GLN A 62 -9.08 -10.66 -8.14
C GLN A 62 -8.44 -9.34 -7.66
N ASP A 63 -7.37 -8.89 -8.33
CA ASP A 63 -6.66 -7.70 -7.92
C ASP A 63 -7.48 -6.45 -8.15
N THR A 64 -7.37 -5.50 -7.22
CA THR A 64 -7.86 -4.14 -7.39
C THR A 64 -6.68 -3.19 -7.38
N ARG A 65 -6.75 -2.13 -8.20
CA ARG A 65 -5.74 -1.06 -8.30
C ARG A 65 -6.38 0.30 -8.04
N THR A 66 -7.29 0.32 -7.08
CA THR A 66 -8.15 1.47 -6.77
C THR A 66 -7.57 2.33 -5.62
N GLY A 67 -6.37 2.00 -5.15
CA GLY A 67 -5.74 2.63 -4.00
C GLY A 67 -6.28 2.14 -2.66
N ASN A 68 -5.67 2.65 -1.59
CA ASN A 68 -6.12 2.45 -0.22
C ASN A 68 -6.20 3.79 0.52
N LEU A 69 -7.09 3.83 1.50
CA LEU A 69 -7.31 5.00 2.35
C LEU A 69 -6.70 4.76 3.74
N HIS A 70 -5.78 5.62 4.14
CA HIS A 70 -5.42 5.78 5.55
C HIS A 70 -6.27 6.90 6.13
N MET A 71 -7.23 6.54 6.98
CA MET A 71 -8.24 7.46 7.50
C MET A 71 -7.85 8.07 8.85
N ALA A 72 -8.10 9.36 9.02
CA ALA A 72 -7.93 10.09 10.28
C ALA A 72 -9.27 10.31 10.98
N HIS A 73 -9.40 9.75 12.19
CA HIS A 73 -10.60 9.90 13.02
C HIS A 73 -10.55 11.13 13.97
N ASN A 74 -9.45 11.90 13.94
CA ASN A 74 -9.28 13.11 14.75
C ASN A 74 -8.26 14.07 14.12
N SER A 75 -8.13 15.27 14.68
CA SER A 75 -7.24 16.34 14.20
C SER A 75 -5.76 15.97 14.25
N LYS A 76 -5.32 15.19 15.24
CA LYS A 76 -3.93 14.71 15.34
C LYS A 76 -3.61 13.73 14.21
N GLY A 77 -4.53 12.82 13.91
CA GLY A 77 -4.42 11.91 12.78
C GLY A 77 -4.38 12.67 11.45
N LEU A 78 -5.21 13.70 11.30
CA LEU A 78 -5.23 14.51 10.09
C LEU A 78 -3.89 15.24 9.86
N ALA A 79 -3.30 15.80 10.92
CA ALA A 79 -1.97 16.41 10.85
C ALA A 79 -0.87 15.39 10.50
N ASP A 80 -0.95 14.15 11.01
CA ASP A 80 -0.03 13.07 10.63
C ASP A 80 -0.17 12.70 9.14
N LEU A 81 -1.41 12.58 8.64
CA LEU A 81 -1.67 12.31 7.23
C LEU A 81 -1.18 13.43 6.31
N GLN A 82 -1.40 14.69 6.68
CA GLN A 82 -0.88 15.87 5.96
C GLN A 82 0.65 15.79 5.84
N SER A 83 1.35 15.53 6.96
CA SER A 83 2.81 15.39 6.94
C SER A 83 3.28 14.22 6.08
N ARG A 84 2.58 13.07 6.14
CA ARG A 84 2.89 11.89 5.32
C ARG A 84 2.68 12.16 3.84
N ALA A 85 1.59 12.84 3.47
CA ALA A 85 1.31 13.24 2.10
C ALA A 85 2.45 14.10 1.55
N GLU A 86 2.84 15.15 2.27
CA GLU A 86 3.95 16.03 1.87
C GLU A 86 5.29 15.29 1.73
N GLN A 87 5.58 14.37 2.65
CA GLN A 87 6.81 13.54 2.58
C GLN A 87 6.84 12.65 1.35
N TRP A 88 5.71 12.02 1.01
CA TRP A 88 5.61 11.12 -0.14
C TRP A 88 5.55 11.87 -1.47
N GLN A 89 4.82 12.99 -1.53
CA GLN A 89 4.74 13.85 -2.72
C GLN A 89 6.11 14.44 -3.08
N ARG A 90 6.90 14.89 -2.09
CA ARG A 90 8.30 15.32 -2.32
C ARG A 90 9.18 14.22 -2.92
N ARG A 91 8.81 12.95 -2.73
CA ARG A 91 9.47 11.77 -3.29
C ARG A 91 8.82 11.27 -4.59
N GLY A 92 7.90 12.05 -5.16
CA GLY A 92 7.22 11.75 -6.43
C GLY A 92 6.11 10.69 -6.33
N ALA A 93 5.67 10.34 -5.12
CA ALA A 93 4.58 9.37 -4.96
C ALA A 93 3.22 10.00 -5.30
N ASN A 94 2.39 9.22 -6.00
CA ASN A 94 1.01 9.59 -6.31
C ASN A 94 0.09 9.35 -5.11
N VAL A 95 0.05 10.32 -4.19
CA VAL A 95 -0.80 10.30 -3.00
C VAL A 95 -1.60 11.61 -2.90
N GLU A 96 -2.84 11.50 -2.43
CA GLU A 96 -3.78 12.61 -2.30
C GLU A 96 -4.35 12.66 -0.88
N LEU A 97 -4.30 13.82 -0.24
CA LEU A 97 -5.03 14.05 1.01
C LEU A 97 -6.45 14.49 0.69
N LEU A 98 -7.42 13.63 0.98
CA LEU A 98 -8.84 13.89 0.85
C LEU A 98 -9.39 14.53 2.13
N THR A 99 -10.19 15.59 1.96
CA THR A 99 -10.97 16.22 3.03
C THR A 99 -12.37 16.58 2.52
N GLY A 100 -13.30 16.88 3.43
CA GLY A 100 -14.68 17.26 3.07
C GLY A 100 -15.38 16.21 2.19
N LYS A 101 -16.14 16.67 1.19
CA LYS A 101 -17.01 15.81 0.38
C LYS A 101 -16.27 14.66 -0.35
N PRO A 102 -15.12 14.88 -1.02
CA PRO A 102 -14.34 13.77 -1.59
C PRO A 102 -13.92 12.71 -0.57
N CYS A 103 -13.59 13.11 0.66
CA CYS A 103 -13.26 12.16 1.73
C CYS A 103 -14.49 11.37 2.16
N GLU A 104 -15.64 12.01 2.32
CA GLU A 104 -16.90 11.34 2.68
C GLU A 104 -17.29 10.30 1.63
N ASP A 105 -17.18 10.66 0.34
CA ASP A 105 -17.48 9.77 -0.78
C ASP A 105 -16.55 8.56 -0.82
N ALA A 106 -15.25 8.78 -0.60
CA ALA A 106 -14.26 7.71 -0.60
C ALA A 106 -14.37 6.80 0.64
N CYS A 107 -14.65 7.37 1.83
CA CYS A 107 -14.72 6.61 3.08
C CYS A 107 -16.09 5.97 3.34
N GLY A 108 -17.14 6.46 2.68
CA GLY A 108 -18.53 6.06 2.95
C GLY A 108 -19.07 6.56 4.30
N THR A 109 -18.44 7.58 4.90
CA THR A 109 -18.84 8.15 6.19
C THR A 109 -18.40 9.60 6.37
N ASP A 110 -19.18 10.39 7.13
CA ASP A 110 -18.87 11.75 7.57
C ASP A 110 -18.09 11.81 8.91
N LYS A 111 -17.75 10.65 9.49
CA LYS A 111 -17.07 10.55 10.78
C LYS A 111 -15.54 10.58 10.68
N VAL A 112 -15.00 10.65 9.47
CA VAL A 112 -13.57 10.72 9.19
C VAL A 112 -13.22 12.16 8.81
N SER A 113 -12.25 12.76 9.52
CA SER A 113 -11.86 14.16 9.32
C SER A 113 -11.01 14.39 8.06
N GLY A 114 -10.44 13.31 7.52
CA GLY A 114 -9.69 13.28 6.26
C GLY A 114 -9.06 11.91 6.04
N ALA A 115 -8.63 11.63 4.81
CA ALA A 115 -8.00 10.38 4.46
C ALA A 115 -6.86 10.59 3.46
N LEU A 116 -5.77 9.87 3.62
CA LEU A 116 -4.68 9.82 2.64
C LEU A 116 -4.96 8.67 1.69
N LEU A 117 -5.26 8.99 0.44
CA LEU A 117 -5.39 8.05 -0.67
C LEU A 117 -4.02 7.83 -1.30
N ASP A 118 -3.56 6.58 -1.33
CA ASP A 118 -2.39 6.18 -2.11
C ASP A 118 -2.85 5.46 -3.37
N HIS A 119 -2.69 6.09 -4.54
CA HIS A 119 -3.15 5.53 -5.82
C HIS A 119 -2.28 4.37 -6.32
N ARG A 120 -1.12 4.14 -5.70
CA ARG A 120 -0.19 3.07 -6.10
C ARG A 120 -0.61 1.71 -5.55
N THR A 121 -1.54 1.69 -4.60
CA THR A 121 -1.87 0.50 -3.81
C THR A 121 -3.18 -0.14 -4.27
N GLY A 122 -3.55 -1.22 -3.59
CA GLY A 122 -4.78 -1.94 -3.88
C GLY A 122 -4.86 -3.25 -3.12
N THR A 123 -5.56 -4.23 -3.67
CA THR A 123 -5.77 -5.52 -3.02
C THR A 123 -5.57 -6.68 -3.97
N VAL A 124 -5.38 -7.87 -3.40
CA VAL A 124 -5.40 -9.16 -4.09
C VAL A 124 -6.10 -10.19 -3.21
N ASN A 125 -6.61 -11.27 -3.80
CA ASN A 125 -6.83 -12.52 -3.09
C ASN A 125 -5.47 -13.18 -2.83
N PRO A 126 -5.01 -13.25 -1.57
CA PRO A 126 -3.64 -13.67 -1.27
C PRO A 126 -3.40 -15.16 -1.56
N MET A 127 -4.41 -16.02 -1.35
CA MET A 127 -4.32 -17.44 -1.69
C MET A 127 -4.18 -17.66 -3.19
N ALA A 128 -4.95 -16.91 -3.99
CA ALA A 128 -4.87 -16.97 -5.45
C ALA A 128 -3.54 -16.42 -5.95
N TYR A 129 -3.06 -15.29 -5.41
CA TYR A 129 -1.77 -14.70 -5.80
C TYR A 129 -0.59 -15.65 -5.57
N VAL A 130 -0.47 -16.22 -4.36
CA VAL A 130 0.65 -17.13 -4.06
C VAL A 130 0.57 -18.44 -4.84
N SER A 131 -0.63 -18.97 -5.07
CA SER A 131 -0.82 -20.17 -5.89
C SER A 131 -0.48 -19.91 -7.35
N GLY A 132 -0.92 -18.78 -7.90
CA GLY A 132 -0.61 -18.35 -9.26
C GLY A 132 0.89 -18.14 -9.49
N MET A 133 1.60 -17.53 -8.53
CA MET A 133 3.06 -17.44 -8.60
C MET A 133 3.72 -18.83 -8.62
N ALA A 134 3.33 -19.73 -7.71
CA ALA A 134 3.94 -21.06 -7.64
C ALA A 134 3.78 -21.87 -8.93
N LEU A 135 2.64 -21.73 -9.62
CA LEU A 135 2.40 -22.38 -10.91
C LEU A 135 3.27 -21.81 -12.05
N ASN A 136 3.80 -20.59 -11.92
CA ASN A 136 4.54 -19.89 -12.97
C ASN A 136 6.05 -19.72 -12.68
N VAL A 137 6.55 -20.16 -11.52
CA VAL A 137 7.97 -20.09 -11.14
C VAL A 137 8.82 -21.21 -11.76
N VAL A 138 8.19 -22.27 -12.30
CA VAL A 138 8.88 -23.45 -12.90
C VAL A 138 8.81 -23.45 -14.44
N ALA A 139 8.57 -22.29 -15.06
CA ALA A 139 8.51 -22.15 -16.53
C ALA A 139 9.77 -21.52 -17.11
#